data_AF-W1J804-F1
#
_entry.id   AF-W1J804-F1
#
_cell.length_a   1.000
_cell.length_b   1.000
_cell.length_c   1.000
_cell.angle_alpha   90.00
_cell.angle_beta   90.00
_cell.angle_gamma   90.00
#
_symmetry.space_group_name_H-M   'P 1'
#
loop_
_entity.id
_entity.type
_entity.pdbx_description
1 polymer ?
#
loop_
_entity_poly.entity_id
_entity_poly.type
_entity_poly.pdbx_seq_one_letter_code
_entity_poly.pdbx_strand_id
1 'polypeptide(L)'
;MSIPTLSDYHLPTSQKLPTNKVNWPLDSERAALLIHDMQNYFLNFWQADSLLVKQVIDNIVHLKTMCKKQGIPVFYTAQPKHQDDADRGLLNDMWGAGINLYPEQQSITSALTPESDDTVLTKWRYSAFQRSDLEQQLKSMGRDQLIICGVYAHIGCMITATDAFMRDIQPFFVADALADFSHDEHIRALHYIAGRCGRVLTAETLINEISPQPEWTRERLRAEILPLLDDDCGDIDDHENMLDYGLDSVKIMSLAAHWRDENHNVDFISLMKTPTLANWLSLLTASSGTKL
;
A
#
# COMPACT_ATOMS: atom_id res chain seq x y z
N MET A 1 -24.44 -5.83 21.76
CA MET A 1 -24.98 -6.49 20.55
C MET A 1 -23.83 -7.25 19.89
N SER A 2 -24.03 -8.47 19.38
CA SER A 2 -22.98 -9.12 18.58
C SER A 2 -22.80 -8.42 17.23
N ILE A 3 -21.69 -8.68 16.55
CA ILE A 3 -21.51 -8.27 15.15
C ILE A 3 -22.67 -8.88 14.32
N PRO A 4 -23.35 -8.10 13.45
CA PRO A 4 -24.42 -8.62 12.60
C PRO A 4 -23.87 -9.50 11.49
N THR A 5 -24.73 -10.30 10.85
CA THR A 5 -24.39 -10.93 9.57
C THR A 5 -24.19 -9.85 8.51
N LEU A 6 -23.09 -9.95 7.76
CA LEU A 6 -22.65 -8.95 6.81
C LEU A 6 -22.89 -9.42 5.37
N SER A 7 -23.18 -8.46 4.50
CA SER A 7 -23.41 -8.69 3.07
C SER A 7 -22.27 -8.12 2.24
N ASP A 8 -22.06 -8.71 1.06
CA ASP A 8 -21.09 -8.20 0.09
C ASP A 8 -21.51 -6.83 -0.44
N TYR A 9 -20.50 -6.03 -0.77
CA TYR A 9 -20.65 -4.77 -1.49
C TYR A 9 -19.41 -4.55 -2.38
N HIS A 10 -19.49 -3.58 -3.29
CA HIS A 10 -18.36 -3.26 -4.17
C HIS A 10 -17.29 -2.45 -3.44
N LEU A 11 -16.04 -2.91 -3.51
CA LEU A 11 -14.90 -2.17 -2.97
C LEU A 11 -14.74 -0.80 -3.65
N PRO A 12 -14.23 0.21 -2.92
CA PRO A 12 -13.88 1.51 -3.49
C PRO A 12 -12.82 1.36 -4.58
N THR A 13 -12.96 2.14 -5.66
CA THR A 13 -11.95 2.23 -6.72
C THR A 13 -11.21 3.57 -6.65
N SER A 14 -10.06 3.68 -7.32
CA SER A 14 -9.23 4.90 -7.33
C SER A 14 -10.01 6.16 -7.70
N GLN A 15 -10.97 6.07 -8.64
CA GLN A 15 -11.78 7.21 -9.09
C GLN A 15 -12.79 7.69 -8.04
N LYS A 16 -13.09 6.87 -7.03
CA LYS A 16 -14.06 7.16 -5.96
C LYS A 16 -13.41 7.48 -4.62
N LEU A 17 -12.08 7.53 -4.54
CA LEU A 17 -11.40 7.86 -3.31
C LEU A 17 -11.55 9.35 -2.98
N PRO A 18 -11.68 9.71 -1.69
CA PRO A 18 -11.66 11.10 -1.26
C PRO A 18 -10.30 11.74 -1.54
N THR A 19 -10.29 13.04 -1.83
CA THR A 19 -9.04 13.81 -1.93
C THR A 19 -8.35 13.84 -0.56
N ASN A 20 -7.11 13.37 -0.52
CA ASN A 20 -6.26 13.48 0.66
C ASN A 20 -5.89 14.93 0.95
N LYS A 21 -5.96 15.35 2.22
CA LYS A 21 -5.43 16.66 2.64
C LYS A 21 -3.91 16.72 2.68
N VAL A 22 -3.27 15.56 2.85
CA VAL A 22 -1.83 15.39 2.94
C VAL A 22 -1.32 14.68 1.69
N ASN A 23 -0.08 14.96 1.31
CA ASN A 23 0.57 14.33 0.16
C ASN A 23 1.87 13.62 0.58
N TRP A 24 1.82 12.88 1.69
CA TRP A 24 3.00 12.19 2.20
C TRP A 24 3.47 11.11 1.21
N PRO A 25 4.73 11.14 0.78
CA PRO A 25 5.29 10.08 -0.05
C PRO A 25 5.42 8.82 0.81
N LEU A 26 5.11 7.66 0.23
CA LEU A 26 5.39 6.39 0.88
C LEU A 26 6.87 6.03 0.68
N ASP A 27 7.54 5.63 1.75
CA ASP A 27 8.96 5.28 1.76
C ASP A 27 9.12 3.88 2.38
N SER A 28 9.64 2.94 1.60
CA SER A 28 9.83 1.54 2.02
C SER A 28 10.75 1.40 3.23
N GLU A 29 11.70 2.32 3.44
CA GLU A 29 12.61 2.30 4.60
C GLU A 29 11.98 2.86 5.88
N ARG A 30 10.85 3.56 5.75
CA ARG A 30 10.10 4.15 6.86
C ARG A 30 8.78 3.44 7.15
N ALA A 31 8.30 2.65 6.21
CA ALA A 31 7.02 1.96 6.29
C ALA A 31 7.11 0.65 7.09
N ALA A 32 5.97 0.31 7.69
CA ALA A 32 5.60 -1.01 8.18
C ALA A 32 4.16 -1.33 7.71
N LEU A 33 3.87 -2.61 7.46
CA LEU A 33 2.54 -3.09 7.11
C LEU A 33 1.81 -3.62 8.35
N LEU A 34 0.58 -3.21 8.57
CA LEU A 34 -0.33 -3.77 9.58
C LEU A 34 -1.53 -4.45 8.92
N ILE A 35 -1.60 -5.77 9.10
CA ILE A 35 -2.76 -6.61 8.76
C ILE A 35 -3.65 -6.72 9.99
N HIS A 36 -4.70 -5.90 10.02
CA HIS A 36 -5.51 -5.69 11.21
C HIS A 36 -6.65 -6.72 11.34
N ASP A 37 -6.58 -7.55 12.38
CA ASP A 37 -7.64 -8.46 12.86
C ASP A 37 -8.24 -9.39 11.77
N MET A 38 -7.40 -9.88 10.83
CA MET A 38 -7.81 -10.83 9.77
C MET A 38 -7.97 -12.28 10.27
N GLN A 39 -8.65 -12.45 11.41
CA GLN A 39 -8.94 -13.73 12.05
C GLN A 39 -10.24 -14.34 11.50
N ASN A 40 -10.32 -15.67 11.44
CA ASN A 40 -11.50 -16.38 10.93
C ASN A 40 -12.80 -15.92 11.61
N TYR A 41 -12.76 -15.66 12.93
CA TYR A 41 -13.90 -15.16 13.69
C TYR A 41 -14.55 -13.91 13.08
N PHE A 42 -13.74 -12.92 12.67
CA PHE A 42 -14.26 -11.66 12.12
C PHE A 42 -14.73 -11.82 10.68
N LEU A 43 -14.07 -12.69 9.90
CA LEU A 43 -14.41 -12.93 8.51
C LEU A 43 -15.67 -13.79 8.35
N ASN A 44 -15.95 -14.67 9.31
CA ASN A 44 -17.12 -15.55 9.31
C ASN A 44 -18.46 -14.82 9.55
N PHE A 45 -18.43 -13.49 9.78
CA PHE A 45 -19.66 -12.68 9.80
C PHE A 45 -20.18 -12.39 8.39
N TRP A 46 -19.32 -12.48 7.36
CA TRP A 46 -19.78 -12.59 5.97
C TRP A 46 -20.11 -14.04 5.63
N GLN A 47 -20.90 -14.21 4.57
CA GLN A 47 -21.17 -15.52 3.98
C GLN A 47 -19.88 -16.23 3.52
N ALA A 48 -19.83 -17.56 3.61
CA ALA A 48 -18.63 -18.36 3.34
C ALA A 48 -17.99 -18.12 1.96
N ASP A 49 -18.80 -17.81 0.94
CA ASP A 49 -18.35 -17.53 -0.43
C ASP A 49 -18.36 -16.03 -0.77
N SER A 50 -18.16 -15.17 0.23
CA SER A 50 -18.09 -13.72 0.05
C SER A 50 -17.00 -13.34 -0.96
N LEU A 51 -17.42 -12.77 -2.10
CA LEU A 51 -16.51 -12.27 -3.13
C LEU A 51 -15.77 -11.03 -2.63
N LEU A 52 -16.42 -10.23 -1.79
CA LEU A 52 -15.81 -9.08 -1.11
C LEU A 52 -14.63 -9.53 -0.24
N VAL A 53 -14.85 -10.48 0.67
CA VAL A 53 -13.80 -10.97 1.59
C VAL A 53 -12.66 -11.61 0.80
N LYS A 54 -12.98 -12.41 -0.24
CA LYS A 54 -11.97 -12.99 -1.12
C LYS A 54 -11.11 -11.92 -1.78
N GLN A 55 -11.71 -10.90 -2.39
CA GLN A 55 -10.98 -9.82 -3.04
C GLN A 55 -10.10 -9.02 -2.06
N VAL A 56 -10.60 -8.75 -0.84
CA VAL A 56 -9.81 -8.08 0.20
C VAL A 56 -8.62 -8.93 0.62
N ILE A 57 -8.81 -10.25 0.83
CA ILE A 57 -7.72 -11.17 1.14
C ILE A 57 -6.68 -11.20 0.01
N ASP A 58 -7.11 -11.32 -1.25
CA ASP A 58 -6.22 -11.35 -2.41
C ASP A 58 -5.38 -10.05 -2.49
N ASN A 59 -6.00 -8.89 -2.24
CA ASN A 59 -5.30 -7.61 -2.18
C ASN A 59 -4.29 -7.56 -1.03
N ILE A 60 -4.64 -8.05 0.17
CA ILE A 60 -3.73 -8.10 1.31
C ILE A 60 -2.57 -9.07 1.06
N VAL A 61 -2.81 -10.23 0.42
CA VAL A 61 -1.75 -11.17 0.04
C VAL A 61 -0.77 -10.51 -0.92
N HIS A 62 -1.27 -9.78 -1.91
CA HIS A 62 -0.42 -9.05 -2.86
C HIS A 62 0.39 -7.95 -2.15
N LEU A 63 -0.25 -7.16 -1.29
CA LEU A 63 0.41 -6.14 -0.47
C LEU A 63 1.50 -6.73 0.42
N LYS A 64 1.20 -7.80 1.15
CA LYS A 64 2.16 -8.50 2.01
C LYS A 64 3.36 -8.94 1.20
N THR A 65 3.12 -9.61 0.06
CA THR A 65 4.18 -10.10 -0.83
C THR A 65 5.10 -8.96 -1.29
N MET A 66 4.52 -7.83 -1.71
CA MET A 66 5.30 -6.69 -2.19
C MET A 66 6.01 -5.96 -1.04
N CYS A 67 5.37 -5.78 0.11
CA CYS A 67 6.00 -5.20 1.30
C CYS A 67 7.24 -6.01 1.71
N LYS A 68 7.13 -7.34 1.78
CA LYS A 68 8.27 -8.21 2.12
C LYS A 68 9.41 -8.11 1.10
N LYS A 69 9.09 -8.05 -0.20
CA LYS A 69 10.11 -7.83 -1.24
C LYS A 69 10.86 -6.51 -1.08
N GLN A 70 10.21 -5.48 -0.53
CA GLN A 70 10.81 -4.16 -0.28
C GLN A 70 11.38 -4.01 1.14
N GLY A 71 11.50 -5.09 1.91
CA GLY A 71 12.02 -5.03 3.28
C GLY A 71 11.12 -4.32 4.29
N ILE A 72 9.84 -4.10 3.96
CA ILE A 72 8.85 -3.50 4.85
C ILE A 72 8.40 -4.58 5.86
N PRO A 73 8.61 -4.38 7.18
CA PRO A 73 8.21 -5.34 8.20
C PRO A 73 6.68 -5.49 8.27
N VAL A 74 6.20 -6.71 8.53
CA VAL A 74 4.78 -7.05 8.57
C VAL A 74 4.34 -7.35 10.01
N PHE A 75 3.31 -6.63 10.44
CA PHE A 75 2.63 -6.79 11.71
C PHE A 75 1.22 -7.31 11.48
N TYR A 76 0.76 -8.16 12.40
CA TYR A 76 -0.61 -8.60 12.52
C TYR A 76 -1.15 -8.17 13.88
N THR A 77 -2.44 -7.91 13.95
CA THR A 77 -3.15 -7.91 15.24
C THR A 77 -4.09 -9.09 15.31
N ALA A 78 -4.14 -9.74 16.47
CA ALA A 78 -5.04 -10.83 16.74
C ALA A 78 -5.61 -10.71 18.16
N GLN A 79 -6.94 -10.68 18.28
CA GLN A 79 -7.59 -10.82 19.58
C GLN A 79 -7.27 -12.19 20.18
N PRO A 80 -6.93 -12.28 21.48
CA PRO A 80 -6.60 -13.56 22.11
C PRO A 80 -7.85 -14.43 22.26
N LYS A 81 -7.63 -15.75 22.31
CA LYS A 81 -8.69 -16.78 22.43
C LYS A 81 -9.51 -16.64 23.71
N HIS A 82 -8.86 -16.22 24.78
CA HIS A 82 -9.45 -16.05 26.10
C HIS A 82 -9.16 -14.64 26.60
N GLN A 83 -10.21 -13.96 27.02
CA GLN A 83 -10.15 -12.63 27.59
C GLN A 83 -10.97 -12.63 28.87
N ASP A 84 -10.32 -12.41 30.01
CA ASP A 84 -11.02 -12.25 31.28
C ASP A 84 -11.88 -10.96 31.26
N ASP A 85 -12.98 -10.94 32.01
CA ASP A 85 -13.92 -9.81 32.00
C ASP A 85 -13.27 -8.48 32.37
N ALA A 86 -12.29 -8.50 33.28
CA ALA A 86 -11.53 -7.31 33.66
C ALA A 86 -10.67 -6.77 32.50
N ASP A 87 -10.10 -7.66 31.70
CA ASP A 87 -9.26 -7.28 30.56
C ASP A 87 -10.11 -6.87 29.35
N ARG A 88 -11.20 -7.58 29.08
CA ARG A 88 -12.14 -7.25 28.01
C ARG A 88 -12.90 -5.95 28.31
N GLY A 89 -13.29 -5.74 29.56
CA GLY A 89 -13.90 -4.51 30.07
C GLY A 89 -15.15 -4.11 29.28
N LEU A 90 -15.27 -2.82 28.93
CA LEU A 90 -16.43 -2.25 28.23
C LEU A 90 -16.72 -2.83 26.84
N LEU A 91 -15.81 -3.64 26.29
CA LEU A 91 -16.11 -4.42 25.07
C LEU A 91 -17.20 -5.46 25.33
N ASN A 92 -17.36 -5.94 26.57
CA ASN A 92 -18.45 -6.84 26.95
C ASN A 92 -19.82 -6.18 26.77
N ASP A 93 -19.98 -4.93 27.23
CA ASP A 93 -21.23 -4.19 27.07
C ASP A 93 -21.56 -3.94 25.58
N MET A 94 -20.55 -3.57 24.80
CA MET A 94 -20.73 -3.23 23.39
C MET A 94 -20.96 -4.46 22.50
N TRP A 95 -20.08 -5.47 22.60
CA TRP A 95 -19.98 -6.59 21.66
C TRP A 95 -20.32 -7.96 22.27
N GLY A 96 -20.67 -8.00 23.55
CA GLY A 96 -20.77 -9.26 24.30
C GLY A 96 -19.41 -9.94 24.46
N ALA A 97 -19.44 -11.25 24.71
CA ALA A 97 -18.24 -12.06 24.92
C ALA A 97 -17.35 -12.19 23.66
N GLY A 98 -17.89 -11.90 22.46
CA GLY A 98 -17.13 -11.90 21.21
C GLY A 98 -16.44 -13.23 20.93
N ILE A 99 -15.14 -13.17 20.60
CA ILE A 99 -14.32 -14.33 20.25
C ILE A 99 -14.16 -15.37 21.37
N ASN A 100 -14.41 -15.00 22.64
CA ASN A 100 -14.37 -15.94 23.76
C ASN A 100 -15.35 -17.11 23.58
N LEU A 101 -16.44 -16.91 22.81
CA LEU A 101 -17.42 -17.95 22.51
C LEU A 101 -17.02 -18.83 21.32
N TYR A 102 -15.97 -18.46 20.58
CA TYR A 102 -15.52 -19.12 19.34
C TYR A 102 -13.98 -19.23 19.30
N PRO A 103 -13.32 -19.78 20.33
CA PRO A 103 -11.86 -19.83 20.43
C PRO A 103 -11.19 -20.61 19.29
N GLU A 104 -11.92 -21.52 18.63
CA GLU A 104 -11.48 -22.26 17.45
C GLU A 104 -11.32 -21.37 16.20
N GLN A 105 -11.97 -20.21 16.17
CA GLN A 105 -11.95 -19.28 15.04
C GLN A 105 -10.91 -18.15 15.21
N GLN A 106 -10.03 -18.27 16.21
CA GLN A 106 -9.07 -17.22 16.55
C GLN A 106 -7.89 -17.11 15.58
N SER A 107 -7.55 -18.16 14.85
CA SER A 107 -6.42 -18.09 13.93
C SER A 107 -6.63 -17.04 12.83
N ILE A 108 -5.55 -16.41 12.40
CA ILE A 108 -5.52 -15.65 11.15
C ILE A 108 -5.95 -16.57 10.00
N THR A 109 -6.70 -16.04 9.03
CA THR A 109 -7.16 -16.81 7.87
C THR A 109 -5.98 -17.48 7.14
N SER A 110 -6.21 -18.69 6.63
CA SER A 110 -5.13 -19.54 6.08
C SER A 110 -4.37 -18.87 4.93
N ALA A 111 -5.05 -18.07 4.10
CA ALA A 111 -4.44 -17.32 3.01
C ALA A 111 -3.46 -16.24 3.47
N LEU A 112 -3.59 -15.77 4.73
CA LEU A 112 -2.75 -14.73 5.33
C LEU A 112 -1.94 -15.26 6.51
N THR A 113 -1.68 -16.58 6.55
CA THR A 113 -0.90 -17.21 7.62
C THR A 113 0.40 -16.43 7.87
N PRO A 114 0.65 -15.98 9.12
CA PRO A 114 1.90 -15.32 9.46
C PRO A 114 3.10 -16.24 9.23
N GLU A 115 4.16 -15.68 8.65
CA GLU A 115 5.46 -16.31 8.48
C GLU A 115 6.35 -16.04 9.71
N SER A 116 7.49 -16.73 9.80
CA SER A 116 8.36 -16.67 11.00
C SER A 116 9.00 -15.30 11.27
N ASP A 117 9.11 -14.47 10.24
CA ASP A 117 9.65 -13.11 10.27
C ASP A 117 8.55 -12.04 10.40
N ASP A 118 7.27 -12.43 10.44
CA ASP A 118 6.16 -11.53 10.71
C ASP A 118 5.93 -11.41 12.24
N THR A 119 5.41 -10.27 12.70
CA THR A 119 5.10 -10.04 14.12
C THR A 119 3.60 -10.11 14.37
N VAL A 120 3.15 -10.98 15.29
CA VAL A 120 1.73 -11.06 15.69
C VAL A 120 1.53 -10.44 17.07
N LEU A 121 0.82 -9.31 17.11
CA LEU A 121 0.50 -8.57 18.31
C LEU A 121 -0.83 -9.03 18.92
N THR A 122 -0.86 -9.21 20.24
CA THR A 122 -2.11 -9.47 20.95
C THR A 122 -2.95 -8.20 20.99
N LYS A 123 -4.20 -8.29 20.52
CA LYS A 123 -5.11 -7.15 20.37
C LYS A 123 -6.14 -7.09 21.49
N TRP A 124 -6.13 -6.00 22.25
CA TRP A 124 -7.04 -5.82 23.38
C TRP A 124 -8.12 -4.75 23.18
N ARG A 125 -7.88 -3.75 22.33
CA ARG A 125 -8.77 -2.61 22.10
C ARG A 125 -8.83 -2.29 20.61
N TYR A 126 -9.68 -1.35 20.18
CA TYR A 126 -9.79 -0.96 18.77
C TYR A 126 -8.45 -0.51 18.16
N SER A 127 -7.69 0.33 18.87
CA SER A 127 -6.36 0.72 18.42
C SER A 127 -5.35 -0.43 18.60
N ALA A 128 -4.55 -0.69 17.57
CA ALA A 128 -3.42 -1.62 17.61
C ALA A 128 -2.31 -1.20 18.57
N PHE A 129 -2.26 0.07 19.00
CA PHE A 129 -1.26 0.59 19.95
C PHE A 129 -1.69 0.42 21.41
N GLN A 130 -2.98 0.18 21.67
CA GLN A 130 -3.49 0.13 23.03
C GLN A 130 -3.23 -1.23 23.66
N ARG A 131 -2.41 -1.24 24.71
CA ARG A 131 -1.91 -2.46 25.40
C ARG A 131 -1.11 -3.38 24.48
N SER A 132 -0.32 -2.79 23.58
CA SER A 132 0.68 -3.48 22.77
C SER A 132 2.00 -2.71 22.83
N ASP A 133 3.05 -3.29 22.28
CA ASP A 133 4.37 -2.69 22.10
C ASP A 133 4.60 -2.19 20.66
N LEU A 134 3.56 -2.07 19.84
CA LEU A 134 3.66 -1.67 18.42
C LEU A 134 4.47 -0.37 18.24
N GLU A 135 4.17 0.68 19.03
CA GLU A 135 4.88 1.96 18.93
C GLU A 135 6.37 1.81 19.23
N GLN A 136 6.72 1.03 20.26
CA GLN A 136 8.11 0.79 20.64
C GLN A 136 8.85 0.03 19.54
N GLN A 137 8.21 -1.00 18.96
CA GLN A 137 8.80 -1.77 17.88
C GLN A 137 9.03 -0.90 16.63
N LEU A 138 8.02 -0.13 16.19
CA LEU A 138 8.14 0.80 15.06
C LEU A 138 9.29 1.80 15.27
N LYS A 139 9.34 2.44 16.44
CA LYS A 139 10.42 3.37 16.80
C LYS A 139 11.80 2.71 16.79
N SER A 140 11.91 1.50 17.32
CA SER A 140 13.19 0.76 17.35
C SER A 140 13.70 0.38 15.95
N MET A 141 12.78 0.18 15.00
CA MET A 141 13.08 -0.12 13.60
C MET A 141 13.23 1.13 12.72
N GLY A 142 13.08 2.34 13.30
CA GLY A 142 13.12 3.60 12.56
C GLY A 142 11.92 3.80 11.63
N ARG A 143 10.78 3.16 11.91
CA ARG A 143 9.58 3.19 11.06
C ARG A 143 8.57 4.20 11.61
N ASP A 144 8.21 5.18 10.79
CA ASP A 144 7.24 6.24 11.11
C ASP A 144 6.10 6.34 10.08
N GLN A 145 5.94 5.32 9.24
CA GLN A 145 4.81 5.15 8.33
C GLN A 145 4.12 3.81 8.57
N LEU A 146 2.80 3.79 8.63
CA LEU A 146 2.02 2.58 8.90
C LEU A 146 0.98 2.37 7.81
N ILE A 147 1.18 1.33 7.00
CA ILE A 147 0.22 0.85 6.00
C ILE A 147 -0.81 0.01 6.73
N ILE A 148 -2.11 0.30 6.57
CA ILE A 148 -3.19 -0.36 7.31
C ILE A 148 -4.17 -1.00 6.34
N CYS A 149 -4.36 -2.31 6.50
CA CYS A 149 -5.35 -3.13 5.80
C CYS A 149 -6.05 -4.06 6.80
N GLY A 150 -7.14 -4.72 6.39
CA GLY A 150 -7.90 -5.66 7.22
C GLY A 150 -9.30 -5.20 7.62
N VAL A 151 -9.77 -5.59 8.81
CA VAL A 151 -11.16 -5.36 9.26
C VAL A 151 -11.26 -4.86 10.71
N TYR A 152 -12.29 -4.11 11.09
CA TYR A 152 -13.28 -3.43 10.24
C TYR A 152 -12.84 -1.98 10.00
N ALA A 153 -13.04 -1.46 8.78
CA ALA A 153 -12.49 -0.19 8.35
C ALA A 153 -12.80 0.97 9.31
N HIS A 154 -14.06 1.20 9.68
CA HIS A 154 -14.46 2.31 10.56
C HIS A 154 -14.23 2.09 12.06
N ILE A 155 -13.86 0.87 12.48
CA ILE A 155 -13.67 0.55 13.91
C ILE A 155 -12.18 0.45 14.21
N GLY A 156 -11.60 -0.76 14.10
CA GLY A 156 -10.23 -1.01 14.53
C GLY A 156 -9.21 -0.30 13.64
N CYS A 157 -9.39 -0.38 12.32
CA CYS A 157 -8.47 0.22 11.36
C CYS A 157 -8.46 1.75 11.49
N MET A 158 -9.63 2.41 11.46
CA MET A 158 -9.72 3.88 11.53
C MET A 158 -9.22 4.43 12.87
N ILE A 159 -9.54 3.75 13.98
CA ILE A 159 -9.05 4.16 15.31
C ILE A 159 -7.54 3.93 15.41
N THR A 160 -7.00 2.86 14.85
CA THR A 160 -5.54 2.64 14.77
C THR A 160 -4.85 3.72 13.94
N ALA A 161 -5.41 4.10 12.79
CA ALA A 161 -4.87 5.17 11.97
C ALA A 161 -4.87 6.51 12.71
N THR A 162 -5.97 6.83 13.41
CA THR A 162 -6.06 8.06 14.21
C THR A 162 -5.06 8.05 15.37
N ASP A 163 -4.86 6.91 16.03
CA ASP A 163 -3.87 6.76 17.11
C ASP A 163 -2.43 6.82 16.58
N ALA A 164 -2.14 6.24 15.41
CA ALA A 164 -0.85 6.37 14.71
C ALA A 164 -0.53 7.85 14.45
N PHE A 165 -1.48 8.58 13.89
CA PHE A 165 -1.34 10.01 13.60
C PHE A 165 -1.01 10.84 14.86
N MET A 166 -1.68 10.54 15.98
CA MET A 166 -1.41 11.22 17.26
C MET A 166 -0.07 10.84 17.90
N ARG A 167 0.61 9.80 17.38
CA ARG A 167 1.93 9.32 17.81
C ARG A 167 3.03 9.68 16.82
N ASP A 168 2.76 10.63 15.92
CA ASP A 168 3.69 11.08 14.87
C ASP A 168 4.06 9.96 13.87
N ILE A 169 3.19 8.97 13.68
CA ILE A 169 3.31 7.92 12.66
C ILE A 169 2.30 8.22 11.55
N GLN A 170 2.74 8.29 10.29
CA GLN A 170 1.89 8.60 9.14
C GLN A 170 1.08 7.37 8.72
N PRO A 171 -0.26 7.34 8.86
CA PRO A 171 -1.05 6.21 8.41
C PRO A 171 -1.39 6.28 6.92
N PHE A 172 -1.24 5.15 6.24
CA PHE A 172 -1.60 4.90 4.86
C PHE A 172 -2.72 3.85 4.83
N PHE A 173 -3.94 4.29 4.50
CA PHE A 173 -5.16 3.49 4.59
C PHE A 173 -5.50 2.90 3.22
N VAL A 174 -5.41 1.59 3.08
CA VAL A 174 -5.49 0.92 1.77
C VAL A 174 -6.94 0.54 1.46
N ALA A 175 -7.63 1.42 0.72
CA ALA A 175 -9.09 1.45 0.58
C ALA A 175 -9.71 0.17 0.02
N ASP A 176 -9.02 -0.55 -0.86
CA ASP A 176 -9.45 -1.80 -1.47
C ASP A 176 -8.86 -3.04 -0.78
N ALA A 177 -8.06 -2.86 0.28
CA ALA A 177 -7.59 -3.91 1.18
C ALA A 177 -8.22 -3.80 2.58
N LEU A 178 -9.38 -3.14 2.66
CA LEU A 178 -10.19 -2.98 3.85
C LEU A 178 -11.61 -3.49 3.59
N ALA A 179 -12.25 -4.05 4.61
CA ALA A 179 -13.67 -4.34 4.61
C ALA A 179 -14.36 -3.82 5.86
N ASP A 180 -15.67 -3.63 5.78
CA ASP A 180 -16.48 -3.05 6.83
C ASP A 180 -17.90 -3.64 6.84
N PHE A 181 -18.72 -3.29 7.83
CA PHE A 181 -20.09 -3.78 7.95
C PHE A 181 -20.98 -3.36 6.77
N SER A 182 -20.68 -2.22 6.15
CA SER A 182 -21.40 -1.70 5.00
C SER A 182 -20.50 -0.82 4.14
N HIS A 183 -20.91 -0.63 2.88
CA HIS A 183 -20.21 0.29 1.97
C HIS A 183 -20.16 1.72 2.53
N ASP A 184 -21.27 2.22 3.11
CA ASP A 184 -21.34 3.58 3.63
C ASP A 184 -20.38 3.81 4.80
N GLU A 185 -20.25 2.83 5.70
CA GLU A 185 -19.31 2.91 6.82
C GLU A 185 -17.86 2.82 6.36
N HIS A 186 -17.60 1.98 5.36
CA HIS A 186 -16.29 1.92 4.71
C HIS A 186 -15.92 3.29 4.12
N ILE A 187 -16.77 3.87 3.27
CA ILE A 187 -16.55 5.18 2.64
C ILE A 187 -16.42 6.29 3.69
N ARG A 188 -17.23 6.27 4.75
CA ARG A 188 -17.11 7.21 5.88
C ARG A 188 -15.73 7.15 6.53
N ALA A 189 -15.20 5.95 6.75
CA ALA A 189 -13.85 5.78 7.30
C ALA A 189 -12.80 6.41 6.38
N LEU A 190 -12.88 6.16 5.07
CA LEU A 190 -11.96 6.74 4.09
C LEU A 190 -11.99 8.27 4.12
N HIS A 191 -13.18 8.87 4.10
CA HIS A 191 -13.33 10.34 4.18
C HIS A 191 -12.76 10.92 5.47
N TYR A 192 -12.96 10.22 6.60
CA TYR A 192 -12.41 10.66 7.87
C TYR A 192 -10.88 10.66 7.83
N ILE A 193 -10.28 9.55 7.41
CA ILE A 193 -8.82 9.41 7.35
C ILE A 193 -8.21 10.46 6.42
N ALA A 194 -8.65 10.52 5.16
CA ALA A 194 -8.14 11.46 4.15
C ALA A 194 -8.24 12.93 4.60
N GLY A 195 -9.27 13.25 5.40
CA GLY A 195 -9.56 14.61 5.84
C GLY A 195 -8.97 14.99 7.20
N ARG A 196 -8.51 14.03 8.02
CA ARG A 196 -8.17 14.28 9.44
C ARG A 196 -6.84 13.73 9.90
N CYS A 197 -6.43 12.55 9.44
CA CYS A 197 -5.33 11.86 10.10
C CYS A 197 -4.51 10.95 9.19
N GLY A 198 -4.74 10.88 7.87
CA GLY A 198 -3.98 9.97 7.03
C GLY A 198 -4.07 10.20 5.54
N ARG A 199 -3.38 9.33 4.80
CA ARG A 199 -3.46 9.22 3.36
C ARG A 199 -4.24 7.95 2.98
N VAL A 200 -5.23 8.08 2.12
CA VAL A 200 -6.02 6.98 1.55
C VAL A 200 -5.55 6.72 0.12
N LEU A 201 -5.32 5.46 -0.22
CA LEU A 201 -4.83 5.00 -1.52
C LEU A 201 -5.34 3.57 -1.81
N THR A 202 -5.18 3.10 -3.05
CA THR A 202 -5.44 1.70 -3.41
C THR A 202 -4.18 0.85 -3.25
N ALA A 203 -4.34 -0.46 -3.21
CA ALA A 203 -3.24 -1.41 -3.18
C ALA A 203 -2.33 -1.27 -4.41
N GLU A 204 -2.93 -1.04 -5.59
CA GLU A 204 -2.19 -0.77 -6.83
C GLU A 204 -1.31 0.48 -6.71
N THR A 205 -1.87 1.62 -6.29
CA THR A 205 -1.09 2.85 -6.10
C THR A 205 0.04 2.66 -5.09
N LEU A 206 -0.25 1.97 -3.98
CA LEU A 206 0.75 1.66 -2.96
C LEU A 206 1.90 0.83 -3.54
N ILE A 207 1.58 -0.26 -4.24
CA ILE A 207 2.57 -1.16 -4.83
C ILE A 207 3.44 -0.42 -5.85
N ASN A 208 2.86 0.46 -6.66
CA ASN A 208 3.59 1.26 -7.62
C ASN A 208 4.56 2.25 -6.93
N GLU A 209 4.19 2.80 -5.77
CA GLU A 209 5.05 3.72 -5.01
C GLU A 209 6.22 3.05 -4.29
N ILE A 210 6.02 1.82 -3.77
CA ILE A 210 7.09 1.08 -3.08
C ILE A 210 7.95 0.24 -4.01
N SER A 211 7.45 -0.09 -5.20
CA SER A 211 8.24 -0.87 -6.14
C SER A 211 9.37 -0.01 -6.68
N PRO A 212 10.60 -0.55 -6.78
CA PRO A 212 11.66 0.14 -7.48
C PRO A 212 11.17 0.42 -8.90
N GLN A 213 11.31 1.67 -9.32
CA GLN A 213 11.12 2.00 -10.73
C GLN A 213 12.04 1.08 -11.53
N PRO A 214 11.53 0.38 -12.56
CA PRO A 214 12.35 -0.56 -13.31
C PRO A 214 13.60 0.16 -13.81
N GLU A 215 14.77 -0.40 -13.49
CA GLU A 215 16.04 0.17 -13.93
C GLU A 215 15.99 0.43 -15.45
N TRP A 216 16.57 1.54 -15.87
CA TRP A 216 16.70 1.82 -17.28
C TRP A 216 17.65 0.80 -17.90
N THR A 217 17.09 -0.06 -18.75
CA THR A 217 17.85 -0.96 -19.62
C THR A 217 17.83 -0.43 -21.05
N ARG A 218 18.77 -0.90 -21.86
CA ARG A 218 18.83 -0.62 -23.29
C ARG A 218 17.51 -1.02 -23.97
N GLU A 219 16.96 -2.18 -23.62
CA GLU A 219 15.73 -2.73 -24.20
C GLU A 219 14.52 -1.87 -23.87
N ARG A 220 14.41 -1.39 -22.62
CA ARG A 220 13.32 -0.49 -22.19
C ARG A 220 13.40 0.84 -22.96
N LEU A 221 14.57 1.47 -22.95
CA LEU A 221 14.78 2.75 -23.62
C LEU A 221 14.48 2.66 -25.12
N ARG A 222 14.95 1.58 -25.76
CA ARG A 222 14.66 1.33 -27.16
C ARG A 222 13.17 1.13 -27.42
N ALA A 223 12.47 0.38 -26.58
CA ALA A 223 11.03 0.15 -26.74
C ALA A 223 10.21 1.44 -26.64
N GLU A 224 10.64 2.41 -25.82
CA GLU A 224 10.00 3.74 -25.73
C GLU A 224 10.33 4.65 -26.92
N ILE A 225 11.53 4.55 -27.48
CA ILE A 225 11.97 5.43 -28.57
C ILE A 225 11.51 4.92 -29.94
N LEU A 226 11.48 3.60 -30.15
CA LEU A 226 11.15 3.01 -31.44
C LEU A 226 9.84 3.53 -32.06
N PRO A 227 8.73 3.72 -31.31
CA PRO A 227 7.49 4.28 -31.85
C PRO A 227 7.57 5.77 -32.27
N LEU A 228 8.65 6.46 -31.89
CA LEU A 228 8.88 7.88 -32.19
C LEU A 228 9.77 8.08 -33.43
N LEU A 229 10.36 7.01 -33.96
CA LEU A 229 11.21 7.04 -35.15
C LEU A 229 10.40 6.76 -36.41
N ASP A 230 11.00 6.98 -37.58
CA ASP A 230 10.33 6.73 -38.86
C ASP A 230 10.17 5.20 -39.13
N ASP A 231 9.14 4.77 -39.87
CA ASP A 231 8.80 3.34 -40.05
C ASP A 231 9.90 2.50 -40.74
N ASP A 232 10.87 3.15 -41.40
CA ASP A 232 11.94 2.51 -42.17
C ASP A 232 13.23 2.25 -41.35
N CYS A 233 13.19 2.50 -40.04
CA CYS A 233 14.33 2.28 -39.15
C CYS A 233 14.63 0.79 -38.99
N GLY A 234 15.82 0.36 -39.41
CA GLY A 234 16.34 -0.98 -39.15
C GLY A 234 16.76 -1.19 -37.69
N ASP A 235 17.82 -1.99 -37.49
CA ASP A 235 18.42 -2.16 -36.17
C ASP A 235 19.19 -0.88 -35.79
N ILE A 236 18.73 -0.16 -34.76
CA ILE A 236 19.30 1.12 -34.33
C ILE A 236 20.60 0.85 -33.56
N ASP A 237 21.72 1.43 -34.02
CA ASP A 237 22.98 1.40 -33.29
C ASP A 237 22.93 2.37 -32.08
N ASP A 238 23.49 1.95 -30.95
CA ASP A 238 23.42 2.70 -29.70
C ASP A 238 24.18 4.04 -29.73
N HIS A 239 25.12 4.18 -30.66
CA HIS A 239 26.00 5.33 -30.80
C HIS A 239 25.61 6.26 -31.96
N GLU A 240 24.61 5.88 -32.75
CA GLU A 240 24.12 6.71 -33.83
C GLU A 240 23.21 7.83 -33.34
N ASN A 241 23.12 8.89 -34.14
CA ASN A 241 22.32 10.05 -33.82
C ASN A 241 20.85 9.78 -34.15
N MET A 242 19.98 9.77 -33.14
CA MET A 242 18.56 9.48 -33.31
C MET A 242 17.82 10.51 -34.17
N LEU A 243 18.39 11.72 -34.36
CA LEU A 243 17.83 12.71 -35.28
C LEU A 243 17.89 12.23 -36.74
N ASP A 244 18.85 11.36 -37.08
CA ASP A 244 18.98 10.76 -38.41
C ASP A 244 17.89 9.71 -38.68
N TYR A 245 17.20 9.28 -37.62
CA TYR A 245 16.11 8.30 -37.63
C TYR A 245 14.71 8.93 -37.48
N GLY A 246 14.58 10.24 -37.73
CA GLY A 246 13.28 10.93 -37.71
C GLY A 246 12.83 11.46 -36.35
N LEU A 247 13.71 11.39 -35.34
CA LEU A 247 13.44 12.00 -34.04
C LEU A 247 13.63 13.52 -34.13
N ASP A 248 12.62 14.29 -33.71
CA ASP A 248 12.66 15.76 -33.75
C ASP A 248 12.66 16.39 -32.36
N SER A 249 12.86 17.71 -32.30
CA SER A 249 12.93 18.44 -31.03
C SER A 249 11.63 18.37 -30.21
N VAL A 250 10.46 18.22 -30.84
CA VAL A 250 9.17 18.15 -30.14
C VAL A 250 9.02 16.79 -29.45
N LYS A 251 9.42 15.71 -30.13
CA LYS A 251 9.45 14.35 -29.57
C LYS A 251 10.43 14.27 -28.39
N ILE A 252 11.61 14.87 -28.51
CA ILE A 252 12.62 14.91 -27.44
C ILE A 252 12.15 15.74 -26.24
N MET A 253 11.47 16.88 -26.46
CA MET A 253 10.88 17.65 -25.37
C MET A 253 9.80 16.85 -24.62
N SER A 254 8.99 16.08 -25.35
CA SER A 254 7.96 15.21 -24.76
C SER A 254 8.59 14.10 -23.92
N LEU A 255 9.65 13.45 -24.40
CA LEU A 255 10.42 12.46 -23.64
C LEU A 255 11.03 13.07 -22.36
N ALA A 256 11.67 14.24 -22.47
CA ALA A 256 12.25 14.91 -21.31
C ALA A 256 11.20 15.32 -20.26
N ALA A 257 9.98 15.67 -20.69
CA ALA A 257 8.87 15.93 -19.77
C ALA A 257 8.40 14.63 -19.10
N HIS A 258 8.17 13.58 -19.90
CA HIS A 258 7.73 12.27 -19.41
C HIS A 258 8.69 11.67 -18.39
N TRP A 259 10.00 11.63 -18.68
CA TRP A 259 10.99 11.08 -17.75
C TRP A 259 11.15 11.93 -16.48
N ARG A 260 10.92 13.25 -16.54
CA ARG A 260 10.87 14.09 -15.33
C ARG A 260 9.65 13.80 -14.45
N ASP A 261 8.51 13.48 -15.05
CA ASP A 261 7.32 13.04 -14.30
C ASP A 261 7.57 11.67 -13.62
N GLU A 262 8.46 10.84 -14.18
CA GLU A 262 8.97 9.61 -13.55
C GLU A 262 10.11 9.84 -12.53
N ASN A 263 10.37 11.09 -12.14
CA ASN A 263 11.45 11.53 -11.24
C ASN A 263 12.89 11.33 -11.77
N HIS A 264 13.09 11.26 -13.09
CA HIS A 264 14.44 11.30 -13.67
C HIS A 264 14.89 12.74 -13.92
N ASN A 265 16.07 13.10 -13.43
CA ASN A 265 16.66 14.44 -13.59
C ASN A 265 17.32 14.61 -14.97
N VAL A 266 16.50 14.59 -16.02
CA VAL A 266 16.95 14.71 -17.42
C VAL A 266 16.22 15.89 -18.07
N ASP A 267 16.97 16.73 -18.78
CA ASP A 267 16.41 17.88 -19.50
C ASP A 267 16.67 17.81 -21.00
N PHE A 268 15.89 18.60 -21.76
CA PHE A 268 15.99 18.67 -23.21
C PHE A 268 17.41 18.99 -23.70
N ILE A 269 18.12 19.88 -23.01
CA ILE A 269 19.46 20.31 -23.39
C ILE A 269 20.44 19.14 -23.29
N SER A 270 20.36 18.35 -22.21
CA SER A 270 21.21 17.18 -21.98
C SER A 270 20.96 16.10 -23.02
N LEU A 271 19.70 15.88 -23.41
CA LEU A 271 19.34 14.92 -24.45
C LEU A 271 19.82 15.34 -25.84
N MET A 272 19.61 16.61 -26.21
CA MET A 272 20.00 17.14 -27.52
C MET A 272 21.51 17.25 -27.72
N LYS A 273 22.29 17.38 -26.63
CA LYS A 273 23.75 17.48 -26.72
C LYS A 273 24.38 16.22 -27.32
N THR A 274 23.82 15.05 -27.00
CA THR A 274 24.28 13.77 -27.54
C THR A 274 23.06 12.85 -27.67
N PRO A 275 22.31 12.96 -28.79
CA PRO A 275 21.05 12.29 -29.02
C PRO A 275 21.26 10.83 -29.45
N THR A 276 21.86 10.02 -28.58
CA THR A 276 22.14 8.60 -28.82
C THR A 276 21.55 7.74 -27.71
N LEU A 277 21.17 6.49 -28.02
CA LEU A 277 20.62 5.57 -27.02
C LEU A 277 21.61 5.35 -25.86
N ALA A 278 22.91 5.17 -26.16
CA ALA A 278 23.94 4.97 -25.15
C ALA A 278 24.05 6.15 -24.18
N ASN A 279 24.00 7.39 -24.68
CA ASN A 279 24.10 8.57 -23.84
C ASN A 279 22.84 8.76 -22.98
N TRP A 280 21.66 8.56 -23.56
CA TRP A 280 20.40 8.71 -22.82
C TRP A 280 20.24 7.65 -21.74
N LEU A 281 20.64 6.41 -22.02
CA LEU A 281 20.70 5.35 -21.02
C LEU A 281 21.61 5.74 -19.84
N SER A 282 22.78 6.30 -20.13
CA SER A 282 23.71 6.81 -19.10
C SER A 282 23.09 7.92 -18.25
N LEU A 283 22.42 8.90 -18.86
CA LEU A 283 21.75 9.99 -18.14
C LEU A 283 20.63 9.47 -17.23
N LEU A 284 19.81 8.54 -17.74
CA LEU A 284 18.68 7.97 -17.03
C LEU A 284 19.14 7.08 -15.87
N THR A 285 20.18 6.26 -16.05
CA THR A 285 20.75 5.42 -14.99
C THR A 285 21.50 6.22 -13.93
N ALA A 286 22.21 7.30 -14.29
CA ALA A 286 22.88 8.19 -13.34
C ALA A 286 21.89 8.96 -12.44
N SER A 287 20.70 9.29 -12.98
CA SER A 287 19.66 10.00 -12.22
C SER A 287 19.00 9.15 -11.14
N SER A 288 18.93 7.83 -11.31
CA SER A 288 18.34 6.89 -10.35
C SER A 288 19.13 6.75 -9.04
N GLY A 289 20.41 7.15 -9.03
CA GLY A 289 21.31 7.01 -7.88
C GLY A 289 21.33 8.18 -6.90
N THR A 290 20.60 9.26 -7.16
CA THR A 290 20.65 10.49 -6.33
C THR A 290 19.35 10.68 -5.57
N LYS A 291 19.08 9.81 -4.59
CA LYS A 291 18.12 10.13 -3.51
C LYS A 291 18.91 10.88 -2.41
N LEU A 292 18.75 12.20 -2.37
CA LEU A 292 19.17 13.05 -1.24
C LEU A 292 18.10 13.07 -0.17
#